data_AF-A0A944HRN7-F1
#
_entry.id   AF-A0A944HRN7-F1
#
_cell.length_a   1.000
_cell.length_b   1.000
_cell.length_c   1.000
_cell.angle_alpha   90.00
_cell.angle_beta   90.00
_cell.angle_gamma   90.00
#
_symmetry.space_group_name_H-M   'P 1'
#
loop_
_entity.id
_entity.type
_entity.pdbx_description
1 polymer ?
#
loop_
_entity_poly.entity_id
_entity_poly.type
_entity_poly.pdbx_seq_one_letter_code
_entity_poly.pdbx_strand_id
1 'polypeptide(L)'
;MKALMGKPGQSSLLAVFDKSAVWSVQDHLAARISDALELANFFFLKANSSESGDLTPPEPIRRPGQPEPEKPAHSFASGEELSAFLADMNNL
;
A
#
# COMPACT_ATOMS: atom_id res chain seq x y z
N MET A 1 -14.80 2.89 -17.31
CA MET A 1 -13.58 2.48 -18.05
C MET A 1 -12.30 3.19 -17.57
N LYS A 2 -12.29 4.50 -17.26
CA LYS A 2 -11.07 5.22 -16.81
C LYS A 2 -10.32 4.56 -15.65
N ALA A 3 -11.03 4.06 -14.63
CA ALA A 3 -10.41 3.43 -13.46
C ALA A 3 -9.65 2.13 -13.77
N LEU A 4 -10.07 1.36 -14.79
CA LEU A 4 -9.39 0.14 -15.23
C LEU A 4 -8.12 0.44 -16.04
N MET A 5 -8.09 1.58 -16.72
CA MET A 5 -6.92 2.08 -17.46
C MET A 5 -5.90 2.79 -16.55
N GLY A 6 -6.23 3.03 -15.29
CA GLY A 6 -5.34 3.68 -14.31
C GLY A 6 -4.52 2.71 -13.45
N LYS A 7 -4.54 1.40 -13.78
CA LYS A 7 -3.88 0.35 -12.99
C LYS A 7 -2.84 -0.39 -13.83
N PRO A 8 -1.68 0.23 -14.12
CA PRO A 8 -0.59 -0.46 -14.82
C PRO A 8 -0.21 -1.72 -14.04
N GLY A 9 -0.06 -2.83 -14.75
CA GLY A 9 0.29 -4.13 -14.16
C GLY A 9 -0.84 -4.92 -13.47
N GLN A 10 -2.00 -4.34 -13.16
CA GLN A 10 -3.13 -5.10 -12.57
C GLN A 10 -4.31 -5.33 -13.52
N SER A 11 -4.38 -4.59 -14.63
CA SER A 11 -5.44 -4.76 -15.62
C SER A 11 -4.97 -5.71 -16.72
N SER A 12 -5.55 -6.92 -16.76
CA SER A 12 -5.30 -7.90 -17.84
C SER A 12 -5.64 -7.31 -19.21
N LEU A 13 -6.60 -6.38 -19.27
CA LEU A 13 -6.92 -5.63 -20.46
C LEU A 13 -5.77 -4.70 -20.85
N LEU A 14 -5.22 -3.90 -19.93
CA LEU A 14 -4.06 -3.04 -20.23
C LEU A 14 -2.85 -3.85 -20.68
N ALA A 15 -2.59 -5.00 -20.07
CA ALA A 15 -1.49 -5.87 -20.48
C ALA A 15 -1.63 -6.38 -21.93
N VAL A 16 -2.87 -6.51 -22.43
CA VAL A 16 -3.14 -6.87 -23.83
C VAL A 16 -2.94 -5.68 -24.78
N PHE A 17 -3.22 -4.46 -24.34
CA PHE A 17 -3.12 -3.25 -25.17
C PHE A 17 -1.75 -2.56 -25.11
N ASP A 18 -0.99 -2.74 -24.02
CA ASP A 18 0.32 -2.14 -23.80
C ASP A 18 1.26 -3.12 -23.10
N LYS A 19 2.28 -3.58 -23.83
CA LYS A 19 3.28 -4.53 -23.32
C LYS A 19 4.21 -3.89 -22.28
N SER A 20 4.32 -2.55 -22.24
CA SER A 20 5.11 -1.84 -21.22
C SER A 20 4.40 -1.83 -19.85
N ALA A 21 3.10 -2.13 -19.82
CA ALA A 21 2.34 -2.32 -18.59
C ALA A 21 2.65 -3.66 -17.88
N VAL A 22 3.48 -4.51 -18.47
CA VAL A 22 3.94 -5.79 -17.90
C VAL A 22 5.40 -5.67 -17.51
N TRP A 23 5.72 -6.00 -16.26
CA TRP A 23 7.11 -6.06 -15.81
C TRP A 23 7.87 -7.16 -16.53
N SER A 24 9.05 -6.83 -17.02
CA SER A 24 10.01 -7.81 -17.51
C SER A 24 10.58 -8.65 -16.35
N VAL A 25 11.32 -9.71 -16.68
CA VAL A 25 12.04 -10.51 -15.69
C VAL A 25 13.06 -9.65 -14.93
N GLN A 26 13.72 -8.71 -15.62
CA GLN A 26 14.69 -7.82 -15.01
C GLN A 26 14.03 -6.89 -13.98
N ASP A 27 12.83 -6.38 -14.28
CA ASP A 27 12.08 -5.52 -13.35
C ASP A 27 11.70 -6.29 -12.08
N HIS A 28 11.29 -7.55 -12.21
CA HIS A 28 10.98 -8.41 -11.06
C HIS A 28 12.20 -8.67 -10.17
N LEU A 29 13.37 -8.89 -10.78
CA LEU A 29 14.64 -9.11 -10.07
C LEU A 29 15.10 -7.82 -9.39
N ALA A 30 15.07 -6.69 -10.10
CA ALA A 30 15.42 -5.38 -9.55
C ALA A 30 14.55 -5.03 -8.34
N ALA A 31 13.23 -5.21 -8.45
CA ALA A 31 12.31 -5.01 -7.32
C ALA A 31 12.67 -5.92 -6.13
N ARG A 32 13.00 -7.19 -6.37
CA ARG A 32 13.38 -8.12 -5.29
C ARG A 32 14.68 -7.72 -4.59
N ILE A 33 15.65 -7.22 -5.35
CA ILE A 33 16.92 -6.70 -4.80
C ILE A 33 16.64 -5.44 -3.97
N SER A 34 15.78 -4.54 -4.45
CA SER A 34 15.38 -3.34 -3.71
C SER A 34 14.71 -3.71 -2.38
N ASP A 35 13.71 -4.60 -2.41
CA ASP A 35 13.01 -5.06 -1.20
C ASP A 35 14.00 -5.64 -0.17
N ALA A 36 14.99 -6.41 -0.63
CA ALA A 36 15.99 -7.02 0.25
C ALA A 36 16.96 -5.98 0.83
N LEU A 37 17.34 -4.97 0.05
CA LEU A 37 18.23 -3.90 0.48
C LEU A 37 17.55 -3.01 1.54
N GLU A 38 16.28 -2.66 1.33
CA GLU A 38 15.50 -1.89 2.31
C GLU A 38 15.36 -2.65 3.62
N LEU A 39 15.07 -3.96 3.57
CA LEU A 39 15.01 -4.81 4.75
C LEU A 39 16.36 -4.90 5.48
N ALA A 40 17.47 -5.01 4.74
CA ALA A 40 18.80 -5.02 5.32
C ALA A 40 19.12 -3.69 6.04
N ASN A 41 18.77 -2.57 5.41
CA ASN A 41 18.93 -1.24 6.01
C ASN A 41 18.06 -1.09 7.28
N PHE A 42 16.83 -1.59 7.25
CA PHE A 42 15.97 -1.63 8.42
C PHE A 42 16.62 -2.39 9.58
N PHE A 43 17.14 -3.60 9.34
CA PHE A 43 17.82 -4.36 10.40
C PHE A 43 19.06 -3.64 10.91
N PHE A 44 19.84 -3.02 10.01
CA PHE A 44 20.99 -2.24 10.40
C PHE A 44 20.61 -1.06 11.30
N LEU A 45 19.60 -0.28 10.93
CA LEU A 45 19.12 0.84 11.73
C LEU A 45 18.53 0.38 13.06
N LYS A 46 17.73 -0.70 13.06
CA LYS A 46 17.15 -1.26 14.27
C LYS A 46 18.20 -1.77 15.26
N ALA A 47 19.31 -2.32 14.77
CA ALA A 47 20.38 -2.82 15.62
C ALA A 47 21.29 -1.69 16.16
N ASN A 48 21.39 -0.56 15.46
CA ASN A 48 22.38 0.48 15.77
C ASN A 48 21.77 1.83 16.22
N SER A 49 20.44 1.97 16.23
CA SER A 49 19.75 3.18 16.70
C SER A 49 19.27 3.01 18.14
N SER A 50 19.49 4.02 18.97
CA SER A 50 18.91 4.10 20.32
C SER A 50 17.39 4.33 20.32
N GLU A 51 16.82 4.74 19.19
CA GLU A 51 15.38 5.00 18.98
C GLU A 51 14.70 3.87 18.17
N SER A 52 15.27 2.67 18.20
CA SER A 52 14.83 1.51 17.42
C SER A 52 13.40 1.00 17.68
N GLY A 53 12.73 1.52 18.73
CA GLY A 53 11.37 1.13 19.12
C GLY A 53 10.31 1.52 18.11
N ASP A 54 10.51 2.62 17.38
CA ASP A 54 9.51 3.20 16.47
C ASP A 54 9.74 2.81 14.99
N LEU A 55 10.80 2.07 14.68
CA LEU A 55 11.10 1.64 13.32
C LEU A 55 10.18 0.49 12.92
N THR A 56 9.37 0.71 11.87
CA THR A 56 8.55 -0.32 11.24
C THR A 56 9.32 -1.01 10.10
N PRO A 57 9.12 -2.33 9.90
CA PRO A 57 9.68 -3.02 8.74
C PRO A 57 9.16 -2.42 7.43
N PRO A 58 9.99 -2.27 6.39
CA PRO A 58 9.55 -1.74 5.10
C PRO A 58 8.61 -2.73 4.40
N GLU A 59 7.61 -2.19 3.70
CA GLU A 59 6.71 -2.97 2.86
C GLU A 59 7.31 -3.18 1.46
N PRO A 60 7.25 -4.40 0.89
CA PRO A 60 7.76 -4.66 -0.45
C PRO A 60 7.06 -3.83 -1.53
N ILE A 61 7.79 -3.52 -2.61
CA ILE A 61 7.24 -2.84 -3.77
C ILE A 61 6.15 -3.73 -4.40
N ARG A 62 5.01 -3.11 -4.71
CA ARG A 62 3.87 -3.81 -5.32
C ARG A 62 4.19 -4.26 -6.74
N ARG A 63 3.99 -5.55 -7.00
CA ARG A 63 4.23 -6.17 -8.30
C ARG A 63 2.96 -6.17 -9.14
N PRO A 64 3.06 -6.10 -10.48
CA PRO A 64 1.95 -6.38 -11.38
C PRO A 64 1.25 -7.70 -11.03
N GLY A 65 -0.08 -7.68 -11.01
CA GLY A 65 -0.90 -8.85 -10.74
C GLY A 65 -1.04 -9.24 -9.26
N GLN A 66 -0.33 -8.59 -8.33
CA GLN A 66 -0.60 -8.81 -6.91
C GLN A 66 -1.95 -8.21 -6.52
N PRO A 67 -2.78 -8.94 -5.73
CA PRO A 67 -4.03 -8.43 -5.23
C PRO A 67 -3.76 -7.20 -4.36
N GLU A 68 -4.60 -6.17 -4.49
CA GLU A 68 -4.56 -5.00 -3.62
C GLU A 68 -4.82 -5.48 -2.18
N PRO A 69 -4.01 -5.09 -1.18
CA PRO A 69 -4.37 -5.35 0.21
C PRO A 69 -5.74 -4.74 0.47
N GLU A 70 -6.62 -5.47 1.15
CA GLU A 70 -7.92 -4.94 1.55
C GLU A 70 -7.68 -3.63 2.30
N LYS A 71 -8.14 -2.52 1.71
CA LYS A 71 -8.15 -1.25 2.44
C LYS A 71 -8.95 -1.52 3.71
N PRO A 72 -8.44 -1.11 4.89
CA PRO A 72 -9.20 -1.28 6.12
C PRO A 72 -10.59 -0.72 5.87
N ALA A 73 -11.62 -1.54 6.10
CA ALA A 73 -12.99 -1.11 5.92
C ALA A 73 -13.15 0.17 6.73
N HIS A 74 -13.36 1.29 6.05
CA HIS A 74 -13.64 2.54 6.74
C HIS A 74 -14.92 2.28 7.54
N SER A 75 -14.77 2.15 8.85
CA SER A 75 -15.86 2.12 9.81
C SER A 75 -16.48 3.51 9.78
N PHE A 76 -17.39 3.75 8.84
CA PHE A 76 -18.20 4.95 8.87
C PHE A 76 -19.05 4.91 10.13
N ALA A 77 -19.11 6.03 10.84
CA ALA A 77 -20.02 6.17 11.97
C ALA A 77 -21.47 5.96 11.48
N SER A 78 -22.26 5.25 12.27
CA SER A 78 -23.69 5.11 11.99
C SER A 78 -24.40 6.45 12.09
N GLY A 79 -25.56 6.60 11.44
CA GLY A 79 -26.36 7.82 11.54
C GLY A 79 -26.77 8.14 12.98
N GLU A 80 -26.93 7.12 13.82
CA GLU A 80 -27.25 7.26 15.24
C GLU A 80 -26.08 7.86 16.03
N GLU A 81 -24.86 7.37 15.81
CA GLU A 81 -23.63 7.92 16.42
C GLU A 81 -23.37 9.37 16.00
N LEU A 82 -23.61 9.70 14.73
CA LEU A 82 -23.53 11.08 14.25
C LEU A 82 -24.54 12.00 14.94
N SER A 83 -25.78 11.53 15.12
CA SER A 83 -26.83 12.31 15.77
C SER A 83 -26.53 12.56 17.25
N ALA A 84 -25.99 11.57 17.95
CA ALA A 84 -25.60 11.67 19.35
C ALA A 84 -24.42 12.64 19.54
N PHE A 85 -23.41 12.57 18.67
CA PHE A 85 -22.28 13.49 18.68
C PHE A 85 -22.70 14.95 18.43
N LEU A 86 -23.58 15.19 17.46
CA LEU A 86 -24.09 16.53 17.16
C LEU A 86 -24.92 17.10 18.31
N ALA A 87 -25.68 16.25 19.02
CA ALA A 87 -26.43 16.66 20.19
C ALA A 87 -25.51 17.03 21.37
N ASP A 88 -24.43 16.26 21.57
CA ASP A 88 -23.41 16.54 22.60
C ASP A 88 -22.67 17.86 22.33
N MET A 89 -22.30 18.12 21.08
CA MET A 89 -21.68 19.38 20.66
C MET A 89 -22.56 20.62 20.89
N ASN A 90 -23.89 20.49 20.80
CA ASN A 90 -24.82 21.61 20.97
C ASN A 90 -25.12 21.92 22.44
N ASN A 91 -24.68 21.08 23.38
CA ASN A 91 -24.84 21.25 24.82
C ASN A 91 -23.56 21.74 25.52
N LEU A 92 -22.50 22.01 24.76
CA LEU A 92 -21.26 22.70 25.17
C LEU A 92 -21.40 24.22 24.99
#